data_AF-A0A9P1IWV8-F1
#
_entry.id   AF-A0A9P1IWV8-F1
#
_cell.length_a   1.000
_cell.length_b   1.000
_cell.length_c   1.000
_cell.angle_alpha   90.00
_cell.angle_beta   90.00
_cell.angle_gamma   90.00
#
_symmetry.space_group_name_H-M   'P 1'
#
loop_
_entity.id
_entity.type
_entity.pdbx_description
1 polymer ?
#
loop_
_entity_poly.entity_id
_entity_poly.type
_entity_poly.pdbx_seq_one_letter_code
_entity_poly.pdbx_strand_id
1 'polypeptide(L)'
;MLLRLLLGFLIFLFSAIGILVNLIVLQPVYKLSKNLNKSSVYLISFFNILTDLVNLSQSAFYLAPCIIFKSYIFGEKNDEGIPKLLGTLALVTWYIGNITQIVMATNRFVVICYLNNNIFTHRNIKILFGITLIFAITKAYIVQYITPCCAFVYDYQILSYNYARKPGIPNYSDISDLPLNAFATIVAFTCYILVSYFRRNCDL
;
A
#
# COMPACT_ATOMS: atom_id res chain seq x y z
N MET A 1 10.16 -26.73 -12.63
CA MET A 1 8.68 -26.70 -12.75
C MET A 1 8.00 -26.76 -11.39
N LEU A 2 8.34 -27.74 -10.54
CA LEU A 2 7.80 -27.89 -9.19
C LEU A 2 7.99 -26.65 -8.28
N LEU A 3 9.19 -26.05 -8.29
CA LEU A 3 9.50 -24.88 -7.47
C LEU A 3 8.57 -23.69 -7.71
N ARG A 4 8.30 -23.33 -8.98
CA ARG A 4 7.41 -22.20 -9.31
C ARG A 4 5.97 -22.47 -8.91
N LEU A 5 5.52 -23.71 -9.07
CA LEU A 5 4.18 -24.12 -8.65
C LEU A 5 4.03 -24.02 -7.13
N LEU A 6 5.04 -24.46 -6.37
CA LEU A 6 5.09 -24.30 -4.92
C LEU A 6 5.11 -22.82 -4.51
N LEU A 7 5.92 -21.98 -5.17
CA LEU A 7 5.98 -20.55 -4.89
C LEU A 7 4.65 -19.84 -5.21
N GLY A 8 4.01 -20.16 -6.33
CA GLY A 8 2.69 -19.64 -6.66
C GLY A 8 1.63 -20.03 -5.63
N PHE A 9 1.63 -21.30 -5.20
CA PHE A 9 0.73 -21.78 -4.14
C PHE A 9 1.00 -21.09 -2.79
N LEU A 10 2.26 -20.90 -2.41
CA LEU A 10 2.61 -20.18 -1.19
C LEU A 10 2.16 -18.71 -1.24
N ILE A 11 2.39 -18.01 -2.36
CA ILE A 11 1.91 -16.62 -2.54
C ILE A 11 0.39 -16.55 -2.41
N PHE A 12 -0.34 -17.50 -3.02
CA PHE A 12 -1.78 -17.60 -2.87
C PHE A 12 -2.18 -17.80 -1.40
N LEU A 13 -1.55 -18.77 -0.72
CA LEU A 13 -1.86 -19.10 0.67
C LEU A 13 -1.63 -17.92 1.61
N PHE A 14 -0.46 -17.27 1.53
CA PHE A 14 -0.15 -16.09 2.36
C PHE A 14 -1.10 -14.93 2.07
N SER A 15 -1.41 -14.69 0.80
CA SER A 15 -2.34 -13.64 0.41
C SER A 15 -3.76 -13.93 0.90
N ALA A 16 -4.22 -15.18 0.80
CA ALA A 16 -5.54 -15.61 1.30
C ALA A 16 -5.65 -15.48 2.82
N ILE A 17 -4.62 -15.89 3.57
CA ILE A 17 -4.56 -15.69 5.03
C ILE A 17 -4.61 -14.19 5.35
N GLY A 18 -3.83 -13.37 4.63
CA GLY A 18 -3.83 -11.91 4.81
C GLY A 18 -5.20 -11.28 4.55
N ILE A 19 -5.92 -11.73 3.51
CA ILE A 19 -7.28 -11.27 3.21
C ILE A 19 -8.23 -11.65 4.36
N LEU A 20 -8.18 -12.91 4.82
CA LEU A 20 -9.03 -13.37 5.92
C LEU A 20 -8.80 -12.55 7.19
N VAL A 21 -7.55 -12.34 7.58
CA VAL A 21 -7.20 -11.53 8.75
C VAL A 21 -7.71 -10.10 8.60
N ASN A 22 -7.50 -9.47 7.44
CA ASN A 22 -7.98 -8.12 7.17
C ASN A 22 -9.52 -8.02 7.21
N LEU A 23 -10.25 -9.00 6.69
CA LEU A 23 -11.71 -9.04 6.75
C LEU A 23 -12.24 -9.20 8.19
N ILE A 24 -11.57 -10.03 8.99
CA ILE A 24 -11.90 -10.20 10.42
C ILE A 24 -11.72 -8.89 11.18
N VAL A 25 -10.63 -8.17 10.94
CA VAL A 25 -10.32 -6.89 11.62
C VAL A 25 -11.15 -5.73 11.06
N LEU A 26 -11.56 -5.77 9.79
CA LEU A 26 -12.34 -4.70 9.16
C LEU A 26 -13.68 -4.47 9.86
N GLN A 27 -14.38 -5.55 10.27
CA GLN A 27 -15.68 -5.47 10.93
C GLN A 27 -15.66 -4.65 12.24
N PRO A 28 -14.80 -4.97 13.25
CA PRO A 28 -14.72 -4.19 14.47
C PRO A 28 -14.19 -2.77 14.21
N VAL A 29 -13.21 -2.59 13.32
CA VAL A 29 -12.64 -1.27 12.99
C VAL A 29 -13.70 -0.35 12.37
N TYR A 30 -14.52 -0.86 11.45
CA TYR A 30 -15.61 -0.10 10.85
C TYR A 30 -16.65 0.33 11.88
N LYS A 31 -17.06 -0.59 12.78
CA LYS A 31 -18.01 -0.29 13.87
C LYS A 31 -17.44 0.76 14.82
N LEU A 32 -16.18 0.64 15.22
CA LEU A 32 -15.49 1.59 16.10
C LEU A 32 -15.31 2.96 15.43
N SER A 33 -14.98 3.00 14.14
CA SER A 33 -14.79 4.24 13.39
C SER A 33 -16.10 5.01 13.17
N LYS A 34 -17.23 4.34 12.99
CA LYS A 34 -18.51 4.99 12.64
C LYS A 34 -19.36 5.34 13.86
N ASN A 35 -19.42 4.44 14.85
CA ASN A 35 -20.40 4.57 15.93
C ASN A 35 -19.85 5.28 17.18
N LEU A 36 -18.53 5.33 17.35
CA LEU A 36 -17.94 5.85 18.58
C LEU A 36 -17.20 7.15 18.38
N ASN A 37 -16.73 7.50 17.17
CA ASN A 37 -15.89 8.68 16.88
C ASN A 37 -14.79 8.94 17.93
N LYS A 38 -14.39 7.89 18.67
CA LYS A 38 -13.61 8.00 19.90
C LYS A 38 -12.15 8.32 19.60
N SER A 39 -11.68 7.92 18.42
CA SER A 39 -10.31 8.14 18.00
C SER A 39 -10.19 8.09 16.48
N SER A 40 -9.50 9.08 15.93
CA SER A 40 -9.11 9.17 14.53
C SER A 40 -8.23 7.99 14.06
N VAL A 41 -7.60 7.28 14.99
CA VAL A 41 -6.78 6.09 14.73
C VAL A 41 -7.58 5.01 14.01
N TYR A 42 -8.84 4.78 14.38
CA TYR A 42 -9.66 3.75 13.72
C TYR A 42 -9.96 4.08 12.26
N LEU A 43 -10.09 5.37 11.94
CA LEU A 43 -10.30 5.81 10.56
C LEU A 43 -9.02 5.65 9.73
N ILE A 44 -7.84 5.94 10.29
CA ILE A 44 -6.54 5.72 9.64
C ILE A 44 -6.35 4.21 9.38
N SER A 45 -6.59 3.37 10.38
CA SER A 45 -6.50 1.91 10.24
C SER A 45 -7.49 1.35 9.22
N PHE A 46 -8.70 1.93 9.13
CA PHE A 46 -9.68 1.53 8.11
C PHE A 46 -9.14 1.70 6.68
N PHE A 47 -8.56 2.87 6.38
CA PHE A 47 -7.95 3.09 5.06
C PHE A 47 -6.77 2.15 4.79
N ASN A 48 -5.95 1.86 5.81
CA ASN A 48 -4.85 0.90 5.68
C ASN A 48 -5.35 -0.51 5.32
N ILE A 49 -6.38 -1.00 6.03
CA ILE A 49 -6.97 -2.32 5.78
C ILE A 49 -7.56 -2.38 4.37
N LEU A 50 -8.19 -1.31 3.89
CA LEU A 50 -8.71 -1.26 2.53
C LEU A 50 -7.60 -1.35 1.48
N THR A 51 -6.48 -0.63 1.65
CA THR A 51 -5.35 -0.72 0.71
C THR A 51 -4.72 -2.10 0.72
N ASP A 52 -4.60 -2.71 1.89
CA ASP A 52 -4.05 -4.07 2.04
C ASP A 52 -4.96 -5.11 1.37
N LEU A 53 -6.28 -4.99 1.54
CA LEU A 53 -7.24 -5.90 0.89
C LEU A 53 -7.12 -5.87 -0.64
N VAL A 54 -6.97 -4.70 -1.25
CA VAL A 54 -6.81 -4.59 -2.71
C VAL A 54 -5.51 -5.22 -3.17
N ASN A 55 -4.38 -4.88 -2.53
CA ASN A 55 -3.06 -5.41 -2.92
C ASN A 55 -2.95 -6.93 -2.71
N LEU A 56 -3.51 -7.45 -1.61
CA LEU A 56 -3.54 -8.89 -1.35
C LEU A 56 -4.50 -9.62 -2.30
N SER A 57 -5.62 -9.01 -2.67
CA SER A 57 -6.54 -9.57 -3.67
C SER A 57 -5.87 -9.69 -5.04
N GLN A 58 -5.12 -8.67 -5.47
CA GLN A 58 -4.35 -8.74 -6.70
C GLN A 58 -3.25 -9.82 -6.64
N SER A 59 -2.58 -9.95 -5.49
CA SER A 59 -1.57 -10.99 -5.29
C SER A 59 -2.15 -12.41 -5.32
N ALA A 60 -3.30 -12.61 -4.68
CA ALA A 60 -4.00 -13.90 -4.62
C ALA A 60 -4.64 -14.29 -5.96
N PHE A 61 -5.38 -13.38 -6.59
CA PHE A 61 -6.25 -13.72 -7.72
C PHE A 61 -5.63 -13.42 -9.09
N TYR A 62 -4.57 -12.59 -9.15
CA TYR A 62 -3.90 -12.27 -10.40
C TYR A 62 -2.46 -12.79 -10.45
N LEU A 63 -1.61 -12.42 -9.50
CA LEU A 63 -0.19 -12.82 -9.53
C LEU A 63 -0.01 -14.33 -9.33
N ALA A 64 -0.60 -14.92 -8.28
CA ALA A 64 -0.41 -16.33 -7.99
C ALA A 64 -0.88 -17.26 -9.14
N PRO A 65 -2.05 -17.05 -9.78
CA PRO A 65 -2.44 -17.87 -10.90
C PRO A 65 -1.57 -17.62 -12.14
N CYS A 66 -1.08 -16.39 -12.40
CA CYS A 66 -0.11 -16.14 -13.47
C CYS A 66 1.19 -16.94 -13.27
N ILE A 67 1.65 -17.11 -12.03
CA ILE A 67 2.83 -17.94 -11.70
C ILE A 67 2.57 -19.43 -11.95
N ILE A 68 1.38 -19.93 -11.60
CA ILE A 68 1.01 -21.34 -11.75
C ILE A 68 0.85 -21.70 -13.23
N PHE A 69 0.12 -20.89 -14.00
CA PHE A 69 -0.16 -21.14 -15.42
C PHE A 69 0.97 -20.69 -16.36
N LYS A 70 1.94 -19.92 -15.86
CA LYS A 70 3.06 -19.37 -16.64
C LYS A 70 2.61 -18.54 -17.84
N SER A 71 1.46 -17.89 -17.70
CA SER A 71 0.86 -17.06 -18.72
C SER A 71 0.20 -15.86 -18.07
N TYR A 72 0.08 -14.78 -18.82
CA TYR A 72 -0.74 -13.66 -18.41
C TYR A 72 -2.21 -14.01 -18.70
N ILE A 73 -3.04 -14.03 -17.66
CA ILE A 73 -4.43 -14.55 -17.75
C ILE A 73 -5.33 -13.67 -18.63
N PHE A 74 -5.02 -12.37 -18.71
CA PHE A 74 -5.87 -11.36 -19.34
C PHE A 74 -5.19 -10.63 -20.51
N GLY A 75 -4.18 -11.24 -21.13
CA GLY A 75 -3.51 -10.68 -22.31
C GLY A 75 -2.31 -11.51 -22.76
N GLU A 76 -1.81 -11.26 -23.98
CA GLU A 76 -0.56 -11.87 -24.45
C GLU A 76 0.67 -11.14 -23.88
N LYS A 77 0.51 -9.86 -23.55
CA LYS A 77 1.53 -9.02 -22.93
C LYS A 77 1.02 -8.43 -21.61
N ASN A 78 1.96 -8.13 -20.71
CA ASN A 78 1.67 -7.55 -19.40
C ASN A 78 1.54 -6.02 -19.41
N ASP A 79 1.86 -5.34 -20.52
CA ASP A 79 1.90 -3.89 -20.65
C ASP A 79 0.65 -3.27 -21.30
N GLU A 80 -0.36 -4.08 -21.63
CA GLU A 80 -1.58 -3.64 -22.31
C GLU A 80 -2.85 -4.09 -21.57
N GLY A 81 -3.95 -3.34 -21.72
CA GLY A 81 -5.29 -3.74 -21.23
C GLY A 81 -5.43 -3.88 -19.70
N ILE A 82 -6.00 -5.02 -19.27
CA ILE A 82 -6.34 -5.35 -17.88
C ILE A 82 -5.08 -5.42 -16.97
N PRO A 83 -3.99 -6.11 -17.35
CA PRO A 83 -2.73 -6.09 -16.59
C PRO A 83 -2.26 -4.67 -16.20
N LYS A 84 -2.29 -3.74 -17.16
CA LYS A 84 -1.89 -2.35 -16.94
C LYS A 84 -2.82 -1.63 -15.98
N LEU A 85 -4.14 -1.87 -16.06
CA LEU A 85 -5.13 -1.31 -15.13
C LEU A 85 -4.95 -1.84 -13.70
N LEU A 86 -4.70 -3.16 -13.55
CA LEU A 86 -4.39 -3.76 -12.25
C LEU A 86 -3.12 -3.15 -11.65
N GLY A 87 -2.10 -2.91 -12.48
CA GLY A 87 -0.90 -2.19 -12.08
C GLY A 87 -1.18 -0.76 -11.61
N THR A 88 -2.04 -0.01 -12.33
CA THR A 88 -2.47 1.34 -11.89
C THR A 88 -3.15 1.30 -10.53
N LEU A 89 -4.09 0.36 -10.33
CA LEU A 89 -4.80 0.20 -9.07
C LEU A 89 -3.84 -0.12 -7.93
N ALA A 90 -2.87 -1.01 -8.18
CA ALA A 90 -1.82 -1.37 -7.22
C ALA A 90 -0.97 -0.16 -6.82
N LEU A 91 -0.58 0.69 -7.77
CA LEU A 91 0.17 1.91 -7.50
C LEU A 91 -0.64 2.92 -6.66
N VAL A 92 -1.92 3.12 -7.00
CA VAL A 92 -2.80 4.03 -6.23
C VAL A 92 -2.90 3.57 -4.78
N THR A 93 -3.18 2.29 -4.55
CA THR A 93 -3.30 1.73 -3.20
C THR A 93 -1.97 1.71 -2.47
N TRP A 94 -0.86 1.48 -3.17
CA TRP A 94 0.48 1.61 -2.60
C TRP A 94 0.74 3.02 -2.08
N TYR A 95 0.52 4.05 -2.90
CA TYR A 95 0.77 5.44 -2.47
C TYR A 95 -0.12 5.85 -1.30
N ILE A 96 -1.40 5.46 -1.31
CA ILE A 96 -2.29 5.67 -0.16
C ILE A 96 -1.73 4.95 1.07
N GLY A 97 -1.25 3.71 0.93
CA GLY A 97 -0.65 2.93 2.01
C GLY A 97 0.57 3.62 2.63
N ASN A 98 1.51 4.11 1.81
CA ASN A 98 2.70 4.85 2.28
C ASN A 98 2.31 6.10 3.09
N ILE A 99 1.38 6.90 2.58
CA ILE A 99 0.90 8.08 3.30
C ILE A 99 0.17 7.68 4.58
N THR A 100 -0.60 6.59 4.55
CA THR A 100 -1.29 6.05 5.74
C THR A 100 -0.30 5.65 6.84
N GLN A 101 0.83 5.02 6.49
CA GLN A 101 1.89 4.69 7.45
C GLN A 101 2.50 5.94 8.08
N ILE A 102 2.77 6.98 7.29
CA ILE A 102 3.26 8.27 7.78
C ILE A 102 2.26 8.89 8.77
N VAL A 103 0.98 8.92 8.39
CA VAL A 103 -0.09 9.49 9.23
C VAL A 103 -0.27 8.69 10.52
N MET A 104 -0.14 7.36 10.47
CA MET A 104 -0.25 6.50 11.65
C MET A 104 0.92 6.73 12.62
N ALA A 105 2.15 6.82 12.12
CA ALA A 105 3.34 7.06 12.93
C ALA A 105 3.33 8.45 13.57
N THR A 106 3.00 9.47 12.78
CA THR A 106 2.91 10.86 13.26
C THR A 106 1.77 11.06 14.25
N ASN A 107 0.61 10.42 14.04
CA ASN A 107 -0.49 10.44 15.01
C ASN A 107 -0.06 9.86 16.37
N ARG A 108 0.62 8.70 16.39
CA ARG A 108 1.11 8.10 17.65
C ARG A 108 2.11 9.01 18.35
N PHE A 109 3.03 9.62 17.60
CA PHE A 109 4.00 10.56 18.14
C PHE A 109 3.34 11.79 18.78
N VAL A 110 2.39 12.44 18.10
CA VAL A 110 1.73 13.64 18.63
C VAL A 110 0.87 13.34 19.85
N VAL A 111 0.13 12.23 19.84
CA VAL A 111 -0.73 11.85 20.98
C VAL A 111 0.11 11.53 22.23
N ILE A 112 1.26 10.85 22.08
CA ILE A 112 2.07 10.40 23.21
C ILE A 112 3.03 11.49 23.70
N CYS A 113 3.75 12.15 22.81
CA CYS A 113 4.79 13.11 23.17
C CYS A 113 4.25 14.53 23.41
N TYR A 114 3.19 14.93 22.71
CA TYR A 114 2.62 16.28 22.81
C TYR A 114 1.27 16.33 23.52
N LEU A 115 0.68 15.18 23.87
CA LEU A 115 -0.65 15.07 24.51
C LEU A 115 -1.75 15.89 23.79
N ASN A 116 -1.59 16.12 22.48
CA ASN A 116 -2.45 17.00 21.70
C ASN A 116 -3.27 16.24 20.68
N ASN A 117 -4.58 16.12 20.90
CA ASN A 117 -5.49 15.39 20.02
C ASN A 117 -6.18 16.29 18.98
N ASN A 118 -5.97 17.61 19.02
CA ASN A 118 -6.73 18.56 18.19
C ASN A 118 -6.27 18.60 16.72
N ILE A 119 -5.04 18.15 16.42
CA ILE A 119 -4.51 18.10 15.06
C ILE A 119 -5.20 16.98 14.27
N PHE A 120 -5.31 15.79 14.87
CA PHE A 120 -5.83 14.57 14.23
C PHE A 120 -7.31 14.34 14.57
N THR A 121 -8.18 15.27 14.18
CA THR A 121 -9.63 15.07 14.28
C THR A 121 -10.17 14.21 13.12
N HIS A 122 -11.32 13.56 13.32
CA HIS A 122 -11.97 12.77 12.26
C HIS A 122 -12.24 13.60 10.98
N ARG A 123 -12.55 14.89 11.10
CA ARG A 123 -12.77 15.78 9.94
C ARG A 123 -11.47 15.99 9.17
N ASN A 124 -10.39 16.33 9.87
CA ASN A 124 -9.09 16.60 9.27
C ASN A 124 -8.54 15.35 8.57
N ILE A 125 -8.68 14.17 9.18
CA ILE A 125 -8.28 12.90 8.57
C ILE A 125 -9.05 12.62 7.27
N LYS A 126 -10.38 12.81 7.24
CA LYS A 126 -11.14 12.62 5.99
C LYS A 126 -10.67 13.54 4.87
N ILE A 127 -10.41 14.82 5.20
CA ILE A 127 -9.89 15.80 4.23
C ILE A 127 -8.50 15.37 3.74
N LEU A 128 -7.61 14.99 4.67
CA LEU A 128 -6.26 14.52 4.35
C LEU A 128 -6.31 13.32 3.40
N PHE A 129 -7.09 12.29 3.72
CA PHE A 129 -7.24 11.11 2.86
C PHE A 129 -7.90 11.42 1.52
N GLY A 130 -8.81 12.40 1.46
CA GLY A 130 -9.35 12.91 0.19
C GLY A 130 -8.26 13.54 -0.70
N ILE A 131 -7.38 14.35 -0.12
CA ILE A 131 -6.22 14.93 -0.83
C ILE A 131 -5.24 13.83 -1.24
N THR A 132 -4.95 12.89 -0.34
CA THR A 132 -4.08 11.74 -0.62
C THR A 132 -4.60 10.90 -1.79
N LEU A 133 -5.91 10.69 -1.90
CA LEU A 133 -6.50 9.95 -3.01
C LEU A 133 -6.24 10.67 -4.35
N ILE A 134 -6.45 11.98 -4.40
CA ILE A 134 -6.17 12.79 -5.60
C ILE A 134 -4.69 12.69 -5.96
N PHE A 135 -3.80 12.91 -4.98
CA PHE A 135 -2.35 12.79 -5.17
C PHE A 135 -1.95 11.40 -5.69
N ALA A 136 -2.48 10.33 -5.10
CA ALA A 136 -2.18 8.96 -5.48
C ALA A 136 -2.63 8.64 -6.91
N ILE A 137 -3.83 9.07 -7.30
CA ILE A 137 -4.34 8.90 -8.67
C ILE A 137 -3.48 9.68 -9.65
N THR A 138 -3.16 10.96 -9.37
CA THR A 138 -2.31 11.78 -10.24
C THR A 138 -0.93 11.18 -10.39
N LYS A 139 -0.29 10.77 -9.28
CA LYS A 139 1.04 10.16 -9.31
C LYS A 139 1.02 8.83 -10.08
N ALA A 140 0.04 7.96 -9.82
CA ALA A 140 -0.10 6.69 -10.54
C ALA A 140 -0.33 6.92 -12.03
N TYR A 141 -1.13 7.92 -12.40
CA TYR A 141 -1.34 8.27 -13.80
C TYR A 141 -0.05 8.73 -14.49
N ILE A 142 0.74 9.61 -13.83
CA ILE A 142 2.03 10.06 -14.35
C ILE A 142 3.00 8.89 -14.53
N VAL A 143 3.10 8.02 -13.52
CA VAL A 143 4.00 6.86 -13.50
C VAL A 143 3.60 5.79 -14.53
N GLN A 144 2.30 5.61 -14.80
CA GLN A 144 1.82 4.52 -15.65
C GLN A 144 1.58 4.92 -17.12
N TYR A 145 1.28 6.20 -17.39
CA TYR A 145 0.85 6.66 -18.73
C TYR A 145 1.71 7.79 -19.32
N ILE A 146 2.31 8.65 -18.49
CA ILE A 146 3.07 9.82 -18.98
C ILE A 146 4.57 9.50 -19.08
N THR A 147 5.12 8.79 -18.11
CA THR A 147 6.57 8.52 -18.08
C THR A 147 6.98 7.58 -19.22
N PRO A 148 8.02 7.93 -20.01
CA PRO A 148 8.28 7.31 -21.31
C PRO A 148 8.92 5.91 -21.25
N CYS A 149 9.19 5.34 -20.06
CA CYS A 149 10.07 4.18 -19.93
C CYS A 149 9.40 2.87 -19.53
N CYS A 150 8.42 2.88 -18.60
CA CYS A 150 7.96 1.65 -17.96
C CYS A 150 6.51 1.74 -17.42
N ALA A 151 5.74 0.68 -17.61
CA ALA A 151 4.50 0.45 -16.87
C ALA A 151 4.76 -0.46 -15.67
N PHE A 152 4.14 -0.17 -14.53
CA PHE A 152 4.11 -1.07 -13.37
C PHE A 152 3.16 -2.23 -13.67
N VAL A 153 3.68 -3.45 -13.64
CA VAL A 153 2.95 -4.65 -14.05
C VAL A 153 3.34 -5.83 -13.16
N TYR A 154 2.44 -6.79 -12.97
CA TYR A 154 2.78 -8.05 -12.31
C TYR A 154 3.48 -8.97 -13.30
N ASP A 155 4.60 -9.55 -12.88
CA ASP A 155 5.45 -10.39 -13.72
C ASP A 155 5.69 -11.75 -13.07
N TYR A 156 5.14 -12.79 -13.68
CA TYR A 156 5.31 -14.17 -13.22
C TYR A 156 6.74 -14.69 -13.40
N GLN A 157 7.56 -14.05 -14.24
CA GLN A 157 8.95 -14.47 -14.44
C GLN A 157 9.80 -14.14 -13.22
N ILE A 158 9.61 -12.94 -12.67
CA ILE A 158 10.28 -12.39 -11.49
C ILE A 158 9.53 -12.75 -10.19
N LEU A 159 8.34 -13.36 -10.30
CA LEU A 159 7.48 -13.77 -9.17
C LEU A 159 7.01 -12.58 -8.32
N SER A 160 7.00 -11.38 -8.90
CA SER A 160 6.68 -10.13 -8.23
C SER A 160 6.15 -9.11 -9.25
N TYR A 161 5.97 -7.86 -8.83
CA TYR A 161 5.80 -6.75 -9.75
C TYR A 161 7.14 -6.37 -10.39
N ASN A 162 7.05 -5.79 -11.59
CA ASN A 162 8.18 -5.28 -12.34
C ASN A 162 7.77 -4.01 -13.07
N TYR A 163 8.74 -3.14 -13.31
CA TYR A 163 8.61 -2.04 -14.26
C TYR A 163 8.97 -2.59 -15.64
N ALA A 164 7.98 -2.72 -16.53
CA ALA A 164 8.18 -3.23 -17.89
C ALA A 164 9.09 -2.28 -18.68
N ARG A 165 10.40 -2.53 -18.61
CA ARG A 165 11.44 -1.63 -19.12
C ARG A 165 11.55 -1.68 -20.64
N LYS A 166 11.52 -0.52 -21.29
CA LYS A 166 11.97 -0.40 -22.68
C LYS A 166 13.50 -0.33 -22.76
N PRO A 167 14.16 -1.11 -23.65
CA PRO A 167 15.61 -1.09 -23.79
C PRO A 167 16.10 0.31 -24.21
N GLY A 168 17.17 0.80 -23.59
CA GLY A 168 17.79 2.09 -23.89
C GLY A 168 17.27 3.30 -23.11
N ILE A 169 16.23 3.16 -22.28
CA ILE A 169 15.67 4.27 -21.49
C ILE A 169 15.90 4.01 -19.98
N PRO A 170 16.34 5.02 -19.19
CA PRO A 170 16.44 4.89 -17.74
C PRO A 170 15.04 4.79 -17.09
N ASN A 171 14.95 4.08 -15.96
CA ASN A 171 13.69 3.82 -15.27
C ASN A 171 13.27 5.01 -14.39
N TYR A 172 12.68 6.03 -15.02
CA TYR A 172 12.18 7.22 -14.34
C TYR A 172 11.06 6.92 -13.32
N SER A 173 10.27 5.88 -13.56
CA SER A 173 9.18 5.46 -12.67
C SER A 173 9.70 5.02 -11.30
N ASP A 174 10.70 4.13 -11.27
CA ASP A 174 11.31 3.64 -10.03
C ASP A 174 12.03 4.76 -9.25
N ILE A 175 12.74 5.64 -9.98
CA ILE A 175 13.40 6.82 -9.38
C ILE A 175 12.38 7.79 -8.77
N SER A 176 11.17 7.89 -9.32
CA SER A 176 10.08 8.73 -8.80
C SER A 176 9.42 8.14 -7.54
N ASP A 177 9.50 6.82 -7.34
CA ASP A 177 8.87 6.14 -6.20
C ASP A 177 9.77 5.99 -5.00
N LEU A 178 11.08 5.85 -5.23
CA LEU A 178 12.08 5.74 -4.18
C LEU A 178 11.99 6.87 -3.12
N PRO A 179 11.81 8.16 -3.46
CA PRO A 179 11.74 9.22 -2.46
C PRO A 179 10.55 9.07 -1.52
N LEU A 180 9.38 8.68 -2.05
CA LEU A 180 8.17 8.52 -1.23
C LEU A 180 8.31 7.34 -0.27
N ASN A 181 8.87 6.22 -0.75
CA ASN A 181 9.12 5.03 0.07
C ASN A 181 10.18 5.30 1.15
N ALA A 182 11.27 5.98 0.79
CA ALA A 182 12.31 6.37 1.71
C ALA A 182 11.76 7.33 2.78
N PHE A 183 11.00 8.34 2.37
CA PHE A 183 10.38 9.30 3.27
C PHE A 183 9.42 8.63 4.26
N ALA A 184 8.54 7.73 3.78
CA ALA A 184 7.63 6.98 4.65
C ALA A 184 8.38 6.17 5.71
N THR A 185 9.47 5.51 5.30
CA THR A 185 10.30 4.70 6.19
C THR A 185 11.04 5.56 7.22
N ILE A 186 11.67 6.65 6.78
CA ILE A 186 12.43 7.56 7.65
C ILE A 186 11.50 8.18 8.70
N VAL A 187 10.35 8.71 8.28
CA VAL A 187 9.39 9.32 9.21
C VAL A 187 8.88 8.29 10.21
N ALA A 188 8.48 7.10 9.75
CA ALA A 188 8.02 6.04 10.65
C ALA A 188 9.09 5.66 11.67
N PHE A 189 10.33 5.44 11.21
CA PHE A 189 11.45 5.07 12.06
C PHE A 189 11.74 6.13 13.13
N THR A 190 11.85 7.40 12.72
CA THR A 190 12.09 8.51 13.65
C THR A 190 10.96 8.65 14.67
N CYS A 191 9.69 8.62 14.23
CA CYS A 191 8.55 8.72 15.14
C CYS A 191 8.53 7.58 16.18
N TYR A 192 8.78 6.34 15.75
CA TYR A 192 8.76 5.20 16.67
C TYR A 192 9.92 5.23 17.66
N ILE A 193 11.12 5.66 17.25
CA ILE A 193 12.25 5.86 18.19
C ILE A 193 11.89 6.89 19.26
N LEU A 194 11.34 8.03 18.85
CA LEU A 194 10.97 9.11 19.78
C LEU A 194 9.87 8.67 20.75
N VAL A 195 8.84 7.96 20.26
CA VAL A 195 7.78 7.40 21.11
C VAL A 195 8.36 6.41 22.13
N SER A 196 9.23 5.50 21.71
CA SER A 196 9.85 4.52 22.60
C SER A 196 10.77 5.18 23.63
N TYR A 197 11.52 6.20 23.24
CA TYR A 197 12.37 6.98 24.14
C TYR A 197 11.53 7.74 25.17
N PHE A 198 10.50 8.46 24.72
CA PHE A 198 9.64 9.26 25.59
C PHE A 198 8.90 8.37 26.61
N ARG A 199 8.38 7.22 26.17
CA ARG A 199 7.72 6.26 27.06
C ARG A 199 8.65 5.71 28.15
N ARG A 200 9.93 5.48 27.84
CA ARG A 200 10.92 4.98 28.81
C ARG A 200 11.33 6.03 29.84
N ASN A 201 11.32 7.31 29.48
CA ASN A 201 11.82 8.38 30.36
C ASN A 201 10.73 9.08 31.16
N CYS A 202 9.46 8.92 30.78
CA CYS A 202 8.33 9.59 31.43
C CYS A 202 7.47 8.66 32.29
N ASP A 203 7.87 7.40 32.53
CA ASP A 203 7.14 6.40 33.34
C ASP A 203 5.60 6.52 33.22
N LEU A 204 5.10 6.32 32.00
CA LEU A 204 3.68 6.16 31.66
C LEU A 204 3.35 4.71 31.29
#